data_AF-A0A2R6MZ32-F1
#
_entry.id   AF-A0A2R6MZ32-F1
#
_cell.length_a   1.000
_cell.length_b   1.000
_cell.length_c   1.000
_cell.angle_alpha   90.00
_cell.angle_beta   90.00
_cell.angle_gamma   90.00
#
_symmetry.space_group_name_H-M   'P 1'
#
loop_
_entity.id
_entity.type
_entity.pdbx_description
1 polymer ?
#
loop_
_entity_poly.entity_id
_entity_poly.type
_entity_poly.pdbx_seq_one_letter_code
_entity_poly.pdbx_strand_id
1 'polypeptide(L)'
;MTQRVEEPSGDRDRGPVALVRAWAEVLARPFRFFETDVAPDDQAPGLVFAAAVVLVEELVRLVVLPTAYPESPLLAVVAVGAVVVVAPVVLYPVAAAATLVLVPLAPDRAGVSVNKTVQVVAYATAPCLLASVPVLELRALAVTYGAVLVVVGLAVVHGTSLARAALAAVVPVVVGFGYGFRGIEAVGTLLREWFVV
;
A
#
# COMPACT_ATOMS: atom_id res chain seq x y z
N MET A 1 -27.25 22.85 22.62
CA MET A 1 -27.45 22.00 21.42
C MET A 1 -26.39 20.91 21.45
N THR A 2 -26.77 19.69 21.85
CA THR A 2 -25.87 18.53 21.74
C THR A 2 -26.03 17.97 20.34
N GLN A 3 -25.04 18.22 19.48
CA GLN A 3 -25.02 17.65 18.14
C GLN A 3 -24.96 16.13 18.30
N ARG A 4 -26.04 15.44 17.90
CA ARG A 4 -26.07 13.98 17.84
C ARG A 4 -25.10 13.61 16.72
N VAL A 5 -24.00 12.94 17.06
CA VAL A 5 -23.15 12.31 16.05
C VAL A 5 -23.99 11.18 15.49
N GLU A 6 -24.56 11.35 14.30
CA GLU A 6 -25.06 10.22 13.51
C GLU A 6 -23.92 9.19 13.43
N GLU A 7 -24.16 7.98 13.95
CA GLU A 7 -23.23 6.88 13.74
C GLU A 7 -23.04 6.70 12.23
N PRO A 8 -21.81 6.55 11.73
CA PRO A 8 -21.57 6.30 10.32
C PRO A 8 -22.37 5.07 9.90
N SER A 9 -23.29 5.24 8.96
CA SER A 9 -24.03 4.15 8.33
C SER A 9 -23.08 3.39 7.42
N GLY A 10 -22.31 2.49 8.02
CA GLY A 10 -21.30 1.72 7.32
C GLY A 10 -20.87 0.55 8.17
N ASP A 11 -21.73 -0.46 8.26
CA ASP A 11 -21.35 -1.81 8.65
C ASP A 11 -20.47 -2.39 7.53
N ARG A 12 -19.26 -1.84 7.38
CA ARG A 12 -18.22 -2.50 6.59
C ARG A 12 -17.84 -3.74 7.39
N ASP A 13 -17.99 -4.91 6.78
CA ASP A 13 -17.51 -6.17 7.33
C ASP A 13 -16.10 -5.93 7.90
N ARG A 14 -15.94 -6.08 9.22
CA ARG A 14 -14.65 -5.94 9.90
C ARG A 14 -14.07 -7.32 10.20
N GLY A 15 -12.75 -7.37 10.35
CA GLY A 15 -12.03 -8.56 10.80
C GLY A 15 -11.38 -9.37 9.67
N PRO A 16 -10.87 -10.57 9.99
CA PRO A 16 -9.97 -11.32 9.11
C PRO A 16 -10.59 -11.68 7.75
N VAL A 17 -11.87 -12.05 7.73
CA VAL A 17 -12.57 -12.41 6.48
C VAL A 17 -12.66 -11.21 5.53
N ALA A 18 -12.91 -10.02 6.06
CA ALA A 18 -12.95 -8.79 5.27
C ALA A 18 -11.58 -8.45 4.67
N LEU A 19 -10.50 -8.62 5.44
CA LEU A 19 -9.14 -8.42 4.94
C LEU A 19 -8.81 -9.36 3.78
N VAL A 20 -9.16 -10.64 3.89
CA VAL A 20 -8.94 -11.63 2.82
C VAL A 20 -9.77 -11.30 1.58
N ARG A 21 -11.04 -10.91 1.75
CA ARG A 21 -11.90 -10.48 0.64
C ARG A 21 -11.34 -9.24 -0.05
N ALA A 22 -10.97 -8.21 0.71
CA ALA A 22 -10.37 -7.00 0.17
C ALA A 22 -9.07 -7.30 -0.58
N TRP A 23 -8.23 -8.19 -0.03
CA TRP A 23 -7.00 -8.64 -0.67
C TRP A 23 -7.27 -9.34 -2.01
N ALA A 24 -8.23 -10.25 -2.05
CA ALA A 24 -8.59 -10.94 -3.30
C ALA A 24 -9.21 -9.98 -4.33
N GLU A 25 -10.09 -9.08 -3.89
CA GLU A 25 -10.80 -8.16 -4.79
C GLU A 25 -9.90 -7.07 -5.35
N VAL A 26 -9.00 -6.47 -4.56
CA VAL A 26 -8.06 -5.46 -5.07
C VAL A 26 -7.10 -6.05 -6.10
N LEU A 27 -6.73 -7.33 -5.97
CA LEU A 27 -5.89 -8.04 -6.94
C LEU A 27 -6.66 -8.47 -8.19
N ALA A 28 -7.91 -8.92 -8.06
CA ALA A 28 -8.66 -9.46 -9.20
C ALA A 28 -9.43 -8.39 -9.98
N ARG A 29 -9.91 -7.34 -9.29
CA ARG A 29 -10.84 -6.33 -9.83
C ARG A 29 -10.53 -4.93 -9.28
N PRO A 30 -9.32 -4.39 -9.50
CA PRO A 30 -8.86 -3.17 -8.86
C PRO A 30 -9.75 -1.95 -9.12
N PHE A 31 -10.23 -1.77 -10.36
CA PHE A 31 -11.09 -0.64 -10.71
C PHE A 31 -12.38 -0.64 -9.87
N ARG A 32 -13.09 -1.77 -9.83
CA ARG A 32 -14.30 -1.95 -9.03
C ARG A 32 -14.01 -1.72 -7.55
N PHE A 33 -12.95 -2.34 -7.03
CA PHE A 33 -12.58 -2.21 -5.62
C PHE A 33 -12.36 -0.76 -5.21
N PHE A 34 -11.58 0.01 -6.00
CA PHE A 34 -11.30 1.40 -5.68
C PHE A 34 -12.51 2.33 -5.85
N GLU A 35 -13.48 1.96 -6.70
CA GLU A 35 -14.76 2.69 -6.79
C GLU A 35 -15.65 2.47 -5.56
N THR A 36 -15.62 1.28 -4.96
CA THR A 36 -16.59 0.87 -3.92
C THR A 36 -16.05 0.94 -2.50
N ASP A 37 -14.79 0.60 -2.28
CA ASP A 37 -14.26 0.29 -0.94
C ASP A 37 -13.39 1.41 -0.31
N VAL A 38 -13.21 2.52 -1.02
CA VAL A 38 -12.50 3.70 -0.52
C VAL A 38 -13.50 4.77 -0.07
N ALA A 39 -13.55 5.01 1.25
CA ALA A 39 -14.45 5.98 1.86
C ALA A 39 -13.73 7.26 2.31
N PRO A 40 -14.31 8.46 2.16
CA PRO A 40 -13.64 9.71 2.57
C PRO A 40 -13.36 9.81 4.08
N ASP A 41 -14.23 9.22 4.91
CA ASP A 41 -14.31 9.53 6.34
C ASP A 41 -13.74 8.44 7.26
N ASP A 42 -13.28 7.31 6.71
CA ASP A 42 -12.75 6.22 7.52
C ASP A 42 -11.60 5.48 6.81
N GLN A 43 -10.38 5.88 7.18
CA GLN A 43 -9.12 5.31 6.70
C GLN A 43 -8.66 4.08 7.50
N ALA A 44 -9.32 3.76 8.62
CA ALA A 44 -8.85 2.70 9.52
C ALA A 44 -8.76 1.32 8.83
N PRO A 45 -9.72 0.91 7.97
CA PRO A 45 -9.61 -0.35 7.23
C PRO A 45 -8.36 -0.45 6.36
N GLY A 46 -8.01 0.64 5.65
CA GLY A 46 -6.79 0.69 4.84
C GLY A 46 -5.54 0.54 5.70
N LEU A 47 -5.44 1.28 6.82
CA LEU A 47 -4.28 1.19 7.71
C LEU A 47 -4.12 -0.21 8.32
N VAL A 48 -5.21 -0.84 8.75
CA VAL A 48 -5.20 -2.23 9.25
C VAL A 48 -4.79 -3.20 8.14
N PHE A 49 -5.27 -3.00 6.91
CA PHE A 49 -4.89 -3.80 5.76
C PHE A 49 -3.38 -3.73 5.48
N ALA A 50 -2.82 -2.52 5.39
CA ALA A 50 -1.39 -2.34 5.16
C ALA A 50 -0.55 -2.94 6.30
N ALA A 51 -0.96 -2.73 7.56
CA ALA A 51 -0.28 -3.33 8.72
C ALA A 51 -0.32 -4.87 8.67
N ALA A 52 -1.44 -5.46 8.25
CA ALA A 52 -1.56 -6.91 8.08
C ALA A 52 -0.66 -7.42 6.96
N VAL A 53 -0.59 -6.73 5.82
CA VAL A 53 0.32 -7.07 4.72
C VAL A 53 1.78 -7.05 5.18
N VAL A 54 2.19 -5.98 5.86
CA VAL A 54 3.56 -5.83 6.38
C VAL A 54 3.89 -6.88 7.43
N LEU A 55 2.95 -7.17 8.34
CA LEU A 55 3.14 -8.22 9.34
C LEU A 55 3.37 -9.57 8.68
N VAL A 56 2.54 -9.95 7.71
CA VAL A 56 2.69 -11.24 7.02
C VAL A 56 3.98 -11.28 6.20
N GLU A 57 4.32 -10.20 5.48
CA GLU A 57 5.56 -10.11 4.69
C GLU A 57 6.80 -10.29 5.57
N GLU A 58 6.88 -9.59 6.70
CA GLU A 58 8.02 -9.64 7.61
C GLU A 58 8.09 -10.96 8.39
N LEU A 59 6.96 -11.57 8.75
CA LEU A 59 6.95 -12.91 9.36
C LEU A 59 7.45 -13.98 8.38
N VAL A 60 7.03 -13.94 7.11
CA VAL A 60 7.52 -14.86 6.09
C VAL A 60 9.01 -14.63 5.85
N ARG A 61 9.45 -13.37 5.77
CA ARG A 61 10.86 -13.03 5.60
C ARG A 61 11.72 -13.47 6.77
N LEU A 62 11.23 -13.36 8.02
CA LEU A 62 11.93 -13.87 9.20
C LEU A 62 12.16 -15.39 9.13
N VAL A 63 11.17 -16.14 8.63
CA VAL A 63 11.28 -17.60 8.48
C VAL A 63 12.22 -17.98 7.35
N VAL A 64 12.14 -17.29 6.20
CA VAL A 64 12.85 -17.69 4.99
C VAL A 64 14.25 -17.09 4.89
N LEU A 65 14.48 -15.93 5.50
CA LEU A 65 15.78 -15.23 5.54
C LEU A 65 16.09 -14.72 6.96
N PRO A 66 16.31 -15.62 7.93
CA PRO A 66 16.53 -15.26 9.32
C PRO A 66 17.78 -14.39 9.51
N THR A 67 18.77 -14.49 8.62
CA THR A 67 20.00 -13.67 8.63
C THR A 67 19.77 -12.18 8.39
N ALA A 68 18.57 -11.78 7.95
CA ALA A 68 18.18 -10.37 7.83
C ALA A 68 17.76 -9.75 9.18
N TYR A 69 17.66 -10.55 10.24
CA TYR A 69 17.19 -10.14 11.57
C TYR A 69 18.26 -10.40 12.64
N PRO A 70 18.15 -9.78 13.82
CA PRO A 70 18.99 -10.12 14.96
C PRO A 70 18.92 -11.60 15.33
N GLU A 71 20.03 -12.18 15.76
CA GLU A 71 20.10 -13.60 16.16
C GLU A 71 19.24 -13.91 17.40
N SER A 72 19.02 -12.93 18.27
CA SER A 72 18.14 -13.07 19.43
C SER A 72 16.68 -13.13 18.99
N PRO A 73 15.92 -14.21 19.30
CA PRO A 73 14.52 -14.33 18.90
C PRO A 73 13.65 -13.18 19.40
N LEU A 74 13.92 -12.68 20.62
CA LEU A 74 13.21 -11.53 21.17
C LEU A 74 13.47 -10.27 20.33
N LEU A 75 14.73 -10.01 19.96
CA LEU A 75 15.07 -8.83 19.16
C LEU A 75 14.53 -8.94 17.73
N ALA A 76 14.45 -10.15 17.16
CA ALA A 76 13.82 -10.37 15.87
C ALA A 76 12.31 -10.06 15.90
N VAL A 77 11.59 -10.53 16.92
CA VAL A 77 10.16 -10.21 17.11
C VAL A 77 9.96 -8.71 17.32
N VAL A 78 10.83 -8.06 18.11
CA VAL A 78 10.81 -6.60 18.29
C VAL A 78 11.05 -5.87 16.98
N ALA A 79 11.97 -6.34 16.14
CA ALA A 79 12.23 -5.75 14.83
C ALA A 79 11.00 -5.84 13.91
N VAL A 80 10.36 -7.01 13.81
CA VAL A 80 9.10 -7.20 13.06
C VAL A 80 8.01 -6.26 13.59
N GLY A 81 7.81 -6.23 14.90
CA GLY A 81 6.83 -5.34 15.54
C GLY A 81 7.11 -3.86 15.25
N ALA A 82 8.37 -3.44 15.25
CA ALA A 82 8.77 -2.07 14.94
C ALA A 82 8.41 -1.71 13.50
N VAL A 83 8.68 -2.59 12.53
CA VAL A 83 8.34 -2.35 11.11
C VAL A 83 6.83 -2.23 10.93
N VAL A 84 6.03 -3.09 11.58
CA VAL A 84 4.56 -3.03 11.54
C VAL A 84 4.01 -1.71 12.09
N VAL A 85 4.63 -1.15 13.13
CA VAL A 85 4.25 0.16 13.70
C VAL A 85 4.72 1.32 12.83
N VAL A 86 5.93 1.23 12.27
CA VAL A 86 6.50 2.28 11.40
C VAL A 86 5.76 2.37 10.08
N ALA A 87 5.26 1.27 9.52
CA ALA A 87 4.59 1.26 8.22
C ALA A 87 3.41 2.25 8.13
N PRO A 88 2.41 2.25 9.04
CA PRO A 88 1.37 3.29 9.08
C PRO A 88 1.90 4.71 9.25
N VAL A 89 2.96 4.90 10.05
CA VAL A 89 3.59 6.21 10.29
C VAL A 89 4.23 6.77 9.02
N VAL A 90 4.82 5.91 8.19
CA VAL A 90 5.39 6.29 6.88
C VAL A 90 4.31 6.45 5.83
N LEU A 91 3.27 5.62 5.87
CA LEU A 91 2.19 5.61 4.87
C LEU A 91 1.46 6.95 4.81
N TYR A 92 1.14 7.55 5.95
CA TYR A 92 0.42 8.83 6.00
C TYR A 92 1.14 9.98 5.28
N PRO A 93 2.40 10.35 5.60
CA PRO A 93 3.11 11.43 4.89
C PRO A 93 3.36 11.09 3.42
N VAL A 94 3.58 9.82 3.07
CA VAL A 94 3.70 9.37 1.67
C VAL A 94 2.41 9.63 0.90
N ALA A 95 1.26 9.28 1.47
CA ALA A 95 -0.04 9.55 0.88
C ALA A 95 -0.35 11.07 0.84
N ALA A 96 0.04 11.82 1.86
CA ALA A 96 -0.11 13.27 1.89
C ALA A 96 0.70 13.92 0.77
N ALA A 97 1.94 13.48 0.51
CA ALA A 97 2.77 13.98 -0.57
C ALA A 97 2.13 13.74 -1.96
N ALA A 98 1.60 12.53 -2.21
CA ALA A 98 0.84 12.26 -3.43
C ALA A 98 -0.39 13.16 -3.56
N THR A 99 -1.09 13.39 -2.44
CA THR A 99 -2.26 14.28 -2.41
C THR A 99 -1.89 15.72 -2.75
N LEU A 100 -0.78 16.24 -2.24
CA LEU A 100 -0.27 17.58 -2.57
C LEU A 100 0.04 17.73 -4.06
N VAL A 101 0.51 16.67 -4.72
CA VAL A 101 0.70 16.65 -6.18
C VAL A 101 -0.64 16.60 -6.92
N LEU A 102 -1.65 15.89 -6.39
CA LEU A 102 -2.98 15.80 -7.01
C LEU A 102 -3.77 17.10 -6.92
N VAL A 103 -3.71 17.85 -5.82
CA VAL A 103 -4.47 19.09 -5.61
C VAL A 103 -4.38 20.08 -6.80
N PRO A 104 -3.19 20.41 -7.35
CA PRO A 104 -3.10 21.30 -8.50
C PRO A 104 -3.46 20.63 -9.84
N LEU A 105 -3.39 19.30 -9.94
CA LEU A 105 -3.58 18.56 -11.19
C LEU A 105 -5.00 18.04 -11.39
N ALA A 106 -5.77 17.86 -10.32
CA ALA A 106 -7.10 17.30 -10.36
C ALA A 106 -8.10 18.26 -11.03
N PRO A 107 -9.01 17.74 -11.88
CA PRO A 107 -10.09 18.56 -12.46
C PRO A 107 -11.01 19.15 -11.38
N ASP A 108 -11.31 18.35 -10.36
CA ASP A 108 -12.07 18.75 -9.17
C ASP A 108 -11.18 18.65 -7.94
N ARG A 109 -10.82 19.81 -7.39
CA ARG A 109 -9.96 19.90 -6.20
C ARG A 109 -10.68 19.47 -4.92
N ALA A 110 -12.00 19.67 -4.84
CA ALA A 110 -12.78 19.30 -3.67
C ALA A 110 -12.91 17.77 -3.54
N GLY A 111 -12.82 17.04 -4.65
CA GLY A 111 -12.77 15.58 -4.67
C GLY A 111 -11.46 14.96 -4.18
N VAL A 112 -10.40 15.75 -4.02
CA VAL A 112 -9.08 15.32 -3.53
C VAL A 112 -9.05 15.31 -2.00
N SER A 113 -8.80 14.14 -1.41
CA SER A 113 -8.74 13.95 0.05
C SER A 113 -7.56 13.06 0.42
N VAL A 114 -6.83 13.45 1.48
CA VAL A 114 -5.69 12.67 2.00
C VAL A 114 -6.15 11.30 2.48
N ASN A 115 -7.32 11.20 3.14
CA ASN A 115 -7.85 9.92 3.66
C ASN A 115 -8.11 8.89 2.55
N LYS A 116 -8.58 9.37 1.40
CA LYS A 116 -8.77 8.57 0.19
C LYS A 116 -7.43 8.06 -0.33
N THR A 117 -6.44 8.94 -0.43
CA THR A 117 -5.08 8.59 -0.88
C THR A 117 -4.40 7.58 0.05
N VAL A 118 -4.56 7.73 1.36
CA VAL A 118 -4.05 6.78 2.38
C VAL A 118 -4.58 5.38 2.10
N GLN A 119 -5.89 5.23 1.87
CA GLN A 119 -6.49 3.93 1.56
C GLN A 119 -5.99 3.35 0.23
N VAL A 120 -5.85 4.17 -0.81
CA VAL A 120 -5.29 3.72 -2.10
C VAL A 120 -3.90 3.13 -1.90
N VAL A 121 -3.00 3.87 -1.26
CA VAL A 121 -1.62 3.42 -1.03
C VAL A 121 -1.60 2.16 -0.17
N ALA A 122 -2.46 2.10 0.85
CA ALA A 122 -2.56 0.94 1.73
C ALA A 122 -3.03 -0.32 1.00
N TYR A 123 -4.15 -0.27 0.27
CA TYR A 123 -4.67 -1.43 -0.45
C TYR A 123 -3.77 -1.85 -1.62
N ALA A 124 -3.07 -0.90 -2.24
CA ALA A 124 -2.09 -1.19 -3.28
C ALA A 124 -0.90 -2.04 -2.79
N THR A 125 -0.69 -2.17 -1.47
CA THR A 125 0.32 -3.09 -0.91
C THR A 125 -0.05 -4.57 -1.07
N ALA A 126 -1.28 -4.92 -1.44
CA ALA A 126 -1.77 -6.31 -1.51
C ALA A 126 -0.84 -7.31 -2.23
N PRO A 127 -0.24 -6.99 -3.40
CA PRO A 127 0.66 -7.92 -4.07
C PRO A 127 1.96 -8.18 -3.28
N CYS A 128 2.36 -7.26 -2.42
CA CYS A 128 3.64 -7.26 -1.71
C CYS A 128 3.74 -8.37 -0.65
N LEU A 129 2.66 -9.08 -0.34
CA LEU A 129 2.77 -10.37 0.37
C LEU A 129 3.75 -11.32 -0.32
N LEU A 130 3.78 -11.29 -1.65
CA LEU A 130 4.67 -12.13 -2.48
C LEU A 130 6.12 -11.62 -2.50
N ALA A 131 6.39 -10.38 -2.07
CA ALA A 131 7.73 -9.81 -2.00
C ALA A 131 8.60 -10.46 -0.90
N SER A 132 7.96 -11.10 0.08
CA SER A 132 8.61 -11.85 1.16
C SER A 132 9.34 -13.10 0.69
N VAL A 133 8.90 -13.68 -0.43
CA VAL A 133 9.52 -14.87 -1.04
C VAL A 133 10.89 -14.47 -1.62
N PRO A 134 11.96 -15.25 -1.42
CA PRO A 134 13.31 -14.95 -1.90
C PRO A 134 13.46 -15.26 -3.40
N VAL A 135 12.46 -14.92 -4.21
CA VAL A 135 12.48 -15.02 -5.67
C VAL A 135 12.44 -13.61 -6.23
N LEU A 136 13.53 -13.21 -6.89
CA LEU A 136 13.78 -11.83 -7.30
C LEU A 136 12.71 -11.33 -8.28
N GLU A 137 12.36 -12.16 -9.24
CA GLU A 137 11.33 -11.92 -10.27
C GLU A 137 9.95 -11.75 -9.64
N LEU A 138 9.64 -12.57 -8.64
CA LEU A 138 8.35 -12.49 -7.94
C LEU A 138 8.25 -11.20 -7.13
N ARG A 139 9.33 -10.80 -6.45
CA ARG A 139 9.39 -9.51 -5.76
C ARG A 139 9.22 -8.36 -6.74
N ALA A 140 9.96 -8.35 -7.85
CA ALA A 140 9.88 -7.33 -8.88
C ALA A 140 8.47 -7.23 -9.49
N LEU A 141 7.82 -8.37 -9.75
CA LEU A 141 6.44 -8.42 -10.24
C LEU A 141 5.46 -7.86 -9.20
N ALA A 142 5.59 -8.26 -7.94
CA ALA A 142 4.72 -7.82 -6.85
C ALA A 142 4.78 -6.29 -6.64
N VAL A 143 5.98 -5.72 -6.53
CA VAL A 143 6.14 -4.27 -6.33
C VAL A 143 5.72 -3.47 -7.55
N THR A 144 5.95 -3.99 -8.77
CA THR A 144 5.51 -3.35 -10.01
C THR A 144 3.99 -3.36 -10.10
N TYR A 145 3.36 -4.48 -9.74
CA TYR A 145 1.90 -4.55 -9.72
C TYR A 145 1.31 -3.63 -8.65
N GLY A 146 1.92 -3.57 -7.46
CA GLY A 146 1.55 -2.59 -6.42
C GLY A 146 1.65 -1.15 -6.93
N ALA A 147 2.70 -0.80 -7.67
CA ALA A 147 2.82 0.51 -8.28
C ALA A 147 1.70 0.82 -9.29
N VAL A 148 1.32 -0.17 -10.12
CA VAL A 148 0.16 -0.05 -11.01
C VAL A 148 -1.14 0.18 -10.22
N LEU A 149 -1.34 -0.55 -9.13
CA LEU A 149 -2.51 -0.38 -8.25
C LEU A 149 -2.58 1.01 -7.63
N VAL A 150 -1.45 1.62 -7.25
CA VAL A 150 -1.42 3.02 -6.79
C VAL A 150 -1.93 3.94 -7.89
N VAL A 151 -1.40 3.82 -9.12
CA VAL A 151 -1.81 4.69 -10.24
C VAL A 151 -3.30 4.53 -10.55
N VAL A 152 -3.79 3.29 -10.64
CA VAL A 152 -5.20 2.99 -10.90
C VAL A 152 -6.08 3.54 -9.78
N GLY A 153 -5.74 3.26 -8.53
CA GLY A 153 -6.53 3.73 -7.38
C GLY A 153 -6.57 5.25 -7.31
N LEU A 154 -5.46 5.95 -7.53
CA LEU A 154 -5.45 7.41 -7.54
C LEU A 154 -6.30 7.99 -8.67
N ALA A 155 -6.25 7.39 -9.87
CA ALA A 155 -7.07 7.83 -11.01
C ALA A 155 -8.56 7.65 -10.73
N VAL A 156 -8.96 6.49 -10.23
CA VAL A 156 -10.35 6.12 -9.93
C VAL A 156 -10.91 6.98 -8.79
N VAL A 157 -10.24 6.98 -7.64
CA VAL A 157 -10.75 7.57 -6.39
C VAL A 157 -10.82 9.10 -6.44
N HIS A 158 -9.95 9.72 -7.24
CA HIS A 158 -9.91 11.18 -7.41
C HIS A 158 -10.42 11.65 -8.78
N GLY A 159 -10.99 10.76 -9.61
CA GLY A 159 -11.55 11.13 -10.91
C GLY A 159 -10.57 11.86 -11.82
N THR A 160 -9.30 11.44 -11.81
CA THR A 160 -8.22 12.08 -12.60
C THR A 160 -7.71 11.14 -13.69
N SER A 161 -6.93 11.67 -14.63
CA SER A 161 -6.35 10.83 -15.68
C SER A 161 -5.20 9.97 -15.13
N LEU A 162 -4.97 8.80 -15.74
CA LEU A 162 -3.86 7.91 -15.39
C LEU A 162 -2.49 8.61 -15.44
N ALA A 163 -2.29 9.54 -16.38
CA ALA A 163 -1.04 10.30 -16.48
C ALA A 163 -0.81 11.19 -15.25
N ARG A 164 -1.85 11.90 -14.78
CA ARG A 164 -1.75 12.74 -13.57
C ARG A 164 -1.61 11.89 -12.31
N ALA A 165 -2.32 10.76 -12.25
CA ALA A 165 -2.18 9.79 -11.19
C ALA A 165 -0.76 9.19 -11.13
N ALA A 166 -0.15 8.90 -12.28
CA ALA A 166 1.23 8.40 -12.36
C ALA A 166 2.24 9.42 -11.82
N LEU A 167 2.05 10.71 -12.12
CA LEU A 167 2.89 11.77 -11.55
C LEU A 167 2.75 11.85 -10.02
N ALA A 168 1.52 11.76 -9.50
CA ALA A 168 1.28 11.75 -8.06
C ALA A 168 1.79 10.47 -7.37
N ALA A 169 1.82 9.35 -8.08
CA ALA A 169 2.26 8.05 -7.56
C ALA A 169 3.77 7.96 -7.34
N VAL A 170 4.59 8.89 -7.87
CA VAL A 170 6.06 8.82 -7.78
C VAL A 170 6.54 8.64 -6.34
N VAL A 171 6.06 9.47 -5.40
CA VAL A 171 6.49 9.38 -3.99
C VAL A 171 6.03 8.07 -3.33
N PRO A 172 4.74 7.67 -3.41
CA PRO A 172 4.30 6.35 -2.94
C PRO A 172 5.07 5.17 -3.51
N VAL A 173 5.30 5.17 -4.82
CA VAL A 173 5.99 4.08 -5.51
C VAL A 173 7.44 3.99 -5.06
N VAL A 174 8.17 5.11 -5.03
CA VAL A 174 9.59 5.11 -4.63
C VAL A 174 9.76 4.75 -3.16
N VAL A 175 9.01 5.40 -2.26
CA VAL A 175 9.19 5.21 -0.81
C VAL A 175 8.59 3.89 -0.34
N GLY A 176 7.31 3.63 -0.66
CA GLY A 176 6.59 2.46 -0.18
C GLY A 176 7.03 1.18 -0.86
N PHE A 177 6.99 1.15 -2.20
CA PHE A 177 7.25 -0.07 -2.97
C PHE A 177 8.73 -0.23 -3.32
N GLY A 178 9.43 0.87 -3.57
CA GLY A 178 10.85 0.88 -3.92
C GLY A 178 11.75 0.58 -2.72
N TYR A 179 11.62 1.33 -1.63
CA TYR A 179 12.40 1.10 -0.41
C TYR A 179 11.71 0.16 0.58
N GLY A 180 10.45 0.41 0.93
CA GLY A 180 9.73 -0.39 1.94
C GLY A 180 9.67 -1.88 1.58
N PHE A 181 9.27 -2.20 0.35
CA PHE A 181 9.23 -3.58 -0.16
C PHE A 181 10.44 -3.97 -1.01
N ARG A 182 11.53 -3.19 -0.95
CA ARG A 182 12.81 -3.48 -1.63
C ARG A 182 12.69 -3.63 -3.16
N GLY A 183 11.74 -2.94 -3.78
CA GLY A 183 11.48 -3.02 -5.21
C GLY A 183 12.56 -2.41 -6.10
N ILE A 184 13.22 -1.33 -5.68
CA ILE A 184 14.29 -0.70 -6.46
C ILE A 184 15.48 -1.66 -6.60
N GLU A 185 15.86 -2.32 -5.50
CA GLU A 185 16.90 -3.35 -5.50
C GLU A 185 16.54 -4.51 -6.43
N ALA A 186 15.29 -5.00 -6.34
CA ALA A 186 14.83 -6.14 -7.12
C ALA A 186 14.83 -5.85 -8.63
N VAL A 187 14.17 -4.78 -9.04
CA VAL A 187 14.06 -4.37 -10.44
C VAL A 187 15.44 -3.98 -10.98
N GLY A 188 16.22 -3.20 -10.21
CA GLY A 188 17.56 -2.78 -10.63
C GLY A 188 18.55 -3.94 -10.78
N THR A 189 18.36 -5.04 -10.06
CA THR A 189 19.19 -6.25 -10.22
C THR A 189 18.80 -7.01 -11.49
N LEU A 190 17.51 -7.25 -11.73
CA LEU A 190 17.05 -7.91 -12.97
C LEU A 190 17.43 -7.13 -14.22
N LEU A 191 17.30 -5.79 -14.19
CA LEU A 191 17.71 -4.96 -15.33
C LEU A 191 19.22 -5.09 -15.61
N ARG A 192 20.06 -5.19 -14.58
CA ARG A 192 21.50 -5.40 -14.78
C ARG A 192 21.79 -6.78 -15.35
N GLU A 193 21.12 -7.82 -14.87
CA GLU A 193 21.26 -9.18 -15.37
C GLU A 193 20.83 -9.31 -16.84
N TRP A 194 19.82 -8.54 -17.26
CA TRP A 194 19.32 -8.61 -18.65
C TRP A 194 20.06 -7.70 -19.63
N PHE A 195 20.52 -6.52 -19.19
CA PHE A 195 21.07 -5.49 -20.08
C PHE A 195 22.60 -5.32 -20.00
N VAL A 196 23.26 -5.91 -19.01
CA VAL A 196 24.73 -5.80 -18.81
C VAL A 196 25.41 -7.15 -19.01
N VAL A 197 24.90 -7.96 -19.95
CA VAL A 197 25.60 -9.15 -20.47
C VAL A 197 26.74 -8.73 -21.38
#